data_AF-A0A1E3WQ22-F1
#
_entry.id   AF-A0A1E3WQ22-F1
#
_cell.length_a   1.000
_cell.length_b   1.000
_cell.length_c   1.000
_cell.angle_alpha   90.00
_cell.angle_beta   90.00
_cell.angle_gamma   90.00
#
_symmetry.space_group_name_H-M   'P 1'
#
loop_
_entity.id
_entity.type
_entity.pdbx_description
1 polymer ?
#
loop_
_entity_poly.entity_id
_entity_poly.type
_entity_poly.pdbx_seq_one_letter_code
_entity_poly.pdbx_strand_id
1 'polypeptide(L)'
;MNIGLIIALVAILLVLVLGYNIILQYNAKVATARKQESARYIAIIDATEELIGHAHQMPFSKELLLCLNNRILDAVQNMHELDPKNKQLEQRVEHVKQQIENLKTNFQGGESAAFKVPSSDKQAIVMLKLVKRLRDTVRNEHNKGRFDTEAYVAENARLEGIQVRINIENVVKRSKDAIVRGQPGTAIQLLRKGLDVLATKNDAYSATAREKLQTMYDEIEKRRQNQSATELQQIADKEREEDMDVLFGEKKKW
;
A
#
# COMPACT_ATOMS: atom_id res chain seq x y z
N MET A 1 -62.59 0.39 -51.79
CA MET A 1 -61.40 -0.03 -51.03
C MET A 1 -60.99 1.14 -50.14
N ASN A 2 -61.22 1.03 -48.83
CA ASN A 2 -61.28 2.20 -47.94
C ASN A 2 -59.87 2.68 -47.54
N ILE A 3 -59.28 3.57 -48.36
CA ILE A 3 -57.95 4.16 -48.15
C ILE A 3 -57.82 4.80 -46.75
N GLY A 4 -58.88 5.43 -46.23
CA GLY A 4 -58.88 5.99 -44.87
C GLY A 4 -58.72 4.92 -43.76
N LEU A 5 -59.23 3.71 -43.99
CA LEU A 5 -59.10 2.59 -43.06
C LEU A 5 -57.66 2.05 -43.07
N ILE A 6 -57.01 2.04 -44.24
CA ILE A 6 -55.59 1.67 -44.40
C ILE A 6 -54.68 2.69 -43.70
N ILE A 7 -54.92 3.99 -43.88
CA ILE A 7 -54.14 5.06 -43.23
C ILE A 7 -54.28 4.99 -41.71
N ALA A 8 -55.50 4.77 -41.20
CA ALA A 8 -55.72 4.60 -39.76
C ALA A 8 -54.97 3.39 -39.18
N LEU A 9 -54.97 2.26 -39.89
CA LEU A 9 -54.27 1.03 -39.47
C LEU A 9 -52.75 1.23 -39.43
N VAL A 10 -52.18 1.93 -40.43
CA VAL A 10 -50.76 2.27 -40.47
C VAL A 10 -50.39 3.22 -39.32
N ALA A 11 -51.22 4.22 -39.03
CA ALA A 11 -50.98 5.13 -37.91
C ALA A 11 -50.96 4.40 -36.55
N ILE A 12 -51.90 3.48 -36.31
CA ILE A 12 -51.96 2.65 -35.10
C ILE A 12 -50.72 1.75 -34.98
N LEU A 13 -50.30 1.13 -36.10
CA LEU A 13 -49.11 0.27 -36.14
C LEU A 13 -47.84 1.06 -35.76
N LEU A 14 -47.68 2.28 -36.29
CA LEU A 14 -46.53 3.13 -35.98
C LEU A 14 -46.46 3.50 -34.49
N VAL A 15 -47.60 3.83 -33.87
CA VAL A 15 -47.67 4.13 -32.44
C VAL A 15 -47.29 2.90 -31.60
N LEU A 16 -47.77 1.71 -31.96
CA LEU A 16 -47.42 0.46 -31.28
C LEU A 16 -45.91 0.15 -31.36
N VAL A 17 -45.31 0.32 -32.53
CA VAL A 17 -43.87 0.08 -32.73
C VAL A 17 -43.02 1.07 -31.93
N LEU A 18 -43.42 2.34 -31.87
CA LEU A 18 -42.74 3.36 -31.06
C LEU A 18 -42.89 3.06 -29.56
N GLY A 19 -44.09 2.71 -29.10
CA GLY A 19 -44.35 2.34 -27.71
C GLY A 19 -43.52 1.13 -27.26
N TYR A 20 -43.48 0.08 -28.08
CA TYR A 20 -42.67 -1.11 -27.80
C TYR A 20 -41.17 -0.78 -27.72
N ASN A 21 -40.65 0.04 -28.65
CA ASN A 21 -39.24 0.46 -28.62
C ASN A 21 -38.90 1.30 -27.37
N ILE A 22 -39.79 2.18 -26.91
CA ILE A 22 -39.58 2.96 -25.69
C ILE A 22 -39.50 2.03 -24.47
N ILE A 23 -40.41 1.05 -24.36
CA ILE A 23 -40.40 0.07 -23.26
C ILE A 23 -39.12 -0.77 -23.30
N LEU A 24 -38.71 -1.22 -24.49
CA LEU A 24 -37.49 -1.99 -24.67
C LEU A 24 -36.25 -1.17 -24.27
N GLN A 25 -36.16 0.09 -24.68
CA GLN A 25 -35.07 0.99 -24.32
C GLN A 25 -35.05 1.30 -22.81
N TYR A 26 -36.22 1.48 -22.21
CA TYR A 26 -36.34 1.67 -20.76
C TYR A 26 -35.85 0.44 -19.99
N ASN A 27 -36.32 -0.76 -20.35
CA ASN A 27 -35.88 -2.01 -19.74
C ASN A 27 -34.37 -2.24 -19.94
N ALA A 28 -33.84 -1.92 -21.13
CA ALA A 28 -32.40 -1.99 -21.40
C ALA A 28 -31.62 -1.01 -20.51
N LYS A 29 -32.08 0.23 -20.36
CA LYS A 29 -31.44 1.23 -19.47
C LYS A 29 -31.43 0.75 -18.02
N VAL A 30 -32.54 0.24 -17.50
CA VAL A 30 -32.62 -0.31 -16.13
C VAL A 30 -31.69 -1.51 -15.96
N ALA A 31 -31.64 -2.42 -16.93
CA ALA A 31 -30.74 -3.57 -16.90
C ALA A 31 -29.26 -3.13 -16.91
N THR A 32 -28.90 -2.12 -17.71
CA THR A 32 -27.54 -1.59 -17.73
C THR A 32 -27.16 -0.90 -16.42
N ALA A 33 -28.07 -0.12 -15.82
CA ALA A 33 -27.83 0.52 -14.52
C ALA A 33 -27.58 -0.51 -13.42
N ARG A 34 -28.43 -1.55 -13.34
CA ARG A 34 -28.24 -2.68 -12.39
C ARG A 34 -26.91 -3.40 -12.61
N LYS A 35 -26.54 -3.66 -13.86
CA LYS A 35 -25.26 -4.31 -14.20
C LYS A 35 -24.08 -3.43 -13.78
N GLN A 36 -24.19 -2.11 -13.94
CA GLN A 36 -23.15 -1.17 -13.54
C GLN A 36 -22.99 -1.09 -12.02
N GLU A 37 -24.09 -1.08 -11.26
CA GLU A 37 -24.05 -1.12 -9.79
C GLU A 37 -23.49 -2.45 -9.28
N SER A 38 -23.94 -3.56 -9.84
CA SER A 38 -23.39 -4.89 -9.54
C SER A 38 -21.88 -4.96 -9.80
N ALA A 39 -21.41 -4.42 -10.94
CA ALA A 39 -19.99 -4.35 -11.25
C ALA A 39 -19.18 -3.51 -10.25
N ARG A 40 -19.77 -2.45 -9.68
CA ARG A 40 -19.13 -1.66 -8.61
C ARG A 40 -18.94 -2.48 -7.34
N TYR A 41 -19.96 -3.23 -6.92
CA TYR A 41 -19.86 -4.09 -5.73
C TYR A 41 -18.87 -5.24 -5.94
N ILE A 42 -18.84 -5.86 -7.13
CA ILE A 42 -17.84 -6.87 -7.49
C ILE A 42 -16.42 -6.28 -7.37
N ALA A 43 -16.18 -5.09 -7.94
CA ALA A 43 -14.89 -4.44 -7.82
C ALA A 43 -14.49 -4.13 -6.37
N ILE A 44 -15.45 -3.78 -5.51
CA ILE A 44 -15.21 -3.59 -4.07
C ILE A 44 -14.82 -4.92 -3.41
N ILE A 45 -15.51 -6.00 -3.72
CA ILE A 45 -15.24 -7.33 -3.17
C ILE A 45 -13.85 -7.81 -3.61
N ASP A 46 -13.57 -7.82 -4.90
CA ASP A 46 -12.28 -8.24 -5.46
C ASP A 46 -11.13 -7.42 -4.86
N ALA A 47 -11.32 -6.10 -4.76
CA ALA A 47 -10.34 -5.22 -4.15
C ALA A 47 -10.13 -5.47 -2.64
N THR A 48 -11.12 -6.02 -1.94
CA THR A 48 -11.02 -6.39 -0.51
C THR A 48 -10.41 -7.77 -0.33
N GLU A 49 -10.83 -8.75 -1.13
CA GLU A 49 -10.28 -10.11 -1.14
C GLU A 49 -8.80 -10.09 -1.50
N GLU A 50 -8.39 -9.25 -2.46
CA GLU A 50 -6.98 -9.00 -2.77
C GLU A 50 -6.21 -8.50 -1.54
N LEU A 51 -6.78 -7.56 -0.76
CA LEU A 51 -6.12 -7.05 0.46
C LEU A 51 -5.96 -8.15 1.51
N ILE A 52 -6.99 -8.98 1.70
CA ILE A 52 -6.95 -10.13 2.61
C ILE A 52 -5.92 -11.17 2.14
N GLY A 53 -5.80 -11.41 0.83
CA GLY A 53 -4.81 -12.35 0.27
C GLY A 53 -3.35 -12.01 0.64
N HIS A 54 -3.06 -10.74 0.88
CA HIS A 54 -1.75 -10.27 1.32
C HIS A 54 -1.50 -10.40 2.84
N ALA A 55 -2.42 -11.01 3.61
CA ALA A 55 -2.27 -11.24 5.05
C ALA A 55 -1.02 -12.06 5.42
N HIS A 56 -0.45 -12.82 4.48
CA HIS A 56 0.81 -13.55 4.70
C HIS A 56 2.05 -12.65 4.79
N GLN A 57 1.97 -11.43 4.25
CA GLN A 57 3.12 -10.51 4.18
C GLN A 57 3.21 -9.59 5.39
N MET A 58 2.10 -9.40 6.12
CA MET A 58 2.02 -8.47 7.25
C MET A 58 1.06 -8.97 8.32
N PRO A 59 1.29 -8.59 9.59
CA PRO A 59 0.38 -8.91 10.67
C PRO A 59 -0.99 -8.22 10.49
N PHE A 60 -2.05 -9.00 10.46
CA PHE A 60 -3.42 -8.49 10.46
C PHE A 60 -3.99 -8.65 11.87
N SER A 61 -4.64 -7.60 12.36
CA SER A 61 -5.39 -7.64 13.62
C SER A 61 -6.78 -8.24 13.37
N LYS A 62 -7.42 -8.67 14.45
CA LYS A 62 -8.80 -9.13 14.43
C LYS A 62 -9.73 -8.03 13.91
N GLU A 63 -9.53 -6.82 14.38
CA GLU A 63 -10.33 -5.64 14.07
C GLU A 63 -10.23 -5.28 12.59
N LEU A 64 -9.02 -5.35 12.01
CA LEU A 64 -8.80 -5.15 10.59
C LEU A 64 -9.50 -6.23 9.75
N LEU A 65 -9.35 -7.50 10.12
CA LEU A 65 -9.99 -8.60 9.40
C LEU A 65 -11.51 -8.50 9.49
N LEU A 66 -12.07 -8.18 10.65
CA LEU A 66 -13.50 -7.95 10.81
C LEU A 66 -13.97 -6.77 9.96
N CYS A 67 -13.22 -5.67 9.92
CA CYS A 67 -13.53 -4.52 9.06
C CYS A 67 -13.58 -4.91 7.58
N LEU A 68 -12.59 -5.67 7.09
CA LEU A 68 -12.52 -6.10 5.70
C LEU A 68 -13.64 -7.10 5.36
N ASN A 69 -13.92 -8.07 6.23
CA ASN A 69 -15.00 -9.04 6.02
C ASN A 69 -16.38 -8.38 6.10
N ASN A 70 -16.60 -7.41 7.01
CA ASN A 70 -17.84 -6.62 7.04
C ASN A 70 -18.04 -5.79 5.77
N ARG A 71 -16.95 -5.24 5.21
CA ARG A 71 -17.00 -4.55 3.93
C ARG A 71 -17.42 -5.48 2.77
N ILE A 72 -16.94 -6.72 2.76
CA ILE A 72 -17.37 -7.74 1.79
C ILE A 72 -18.84 -8.09 2.04
N LEU A 73 -19.25 -8.31 3.28
CA LEU A 73 -20.63 -8.64 3.64
C LEU A 73 -21.60 -7.57 3.14
N ASP A 74 -21.31 -6.30 3.39
CA ASP A 74 -22.11 -5.16 2.91
C ASP A 74 -22.20 -5.16 1.37
N ALA A 75 -21.09 -5.35 0.66
CA ALA A 75 -21.11 -5.39 -0.80
C ALA A 75 -21.95 -6.56 -1.34
N VAL A 76 -21.85 -7.75 -0.74
CA VAL A 76 -22.63 -8.93 -1.15
C VAL A 76 -24.12 -8.77 -0.79
N GLN A 77 -24.45 -8.17 0.36
CA GLN A 77 -25.83 -7.87 0.75
C GLN A 77 -26.48 -6.89 -0.22
N ASN A 78 -25.81 -5.79 -0.55
CA ASN A 78 -26.30 -4.83 -1.54
C ASN A 78 -26.46 -5.48 -2.93
N MET A 79 -25.56 -6.39 -3.33
CA MET A 79 -25.74 -7.16 -4.56
C MET A 79 -26.97 -8.07 -4.53
N HIS A 80 -27.24 -8.70 -3.38
CA HIS A 80 -28.42 -9.54 -3.22
C HIS A 80 -29.73 -8.73 -3.26
N GLU A 81 -29.73 -7.52 -2.70
CA GLU A 81 -30.88 -6.60 -2.82
C GLU A 81 -31.16 -6.17 -4.27
N LEU A 82 -30.11 -6.02 -5.09
CA LEU A 82 -30.24 -5.71 -6.52
C LEU A 82 -30.77 -6.88 -7.35
N ASP A 83 -30.47 -8.12 -6.95
CA ASP A 83 -30.97 -9.35 -7.58
C ASP A 83 -31.38 -10.42 -6.56
N PRO A 84 -32.57 -10.29 -5.93
CA PRO A 84 -33.02 -11.19 -4.86
C PRO A 84 -33.30 -12.62 -5.36
N LYS A 85 -33.39 -12.82 -6.67
CA LYS A 85 -33.66 -14.15 -7.27
C LYS A 85 -32.42 -15.03 -7.34
N ASN A 86 -31.24 -14.45 -7.11
CA ASN A 86 -29.98 -15.15 -7.21
C ASN A 86 -29.64 -15.88 -5.90
N LYS A 87 -29.97 -17.17 -5.84
CA LYS A 87 -29.66 -18.07 -4.70
C LYS A 87 -28.16 -18.18 -4.39
N GLN A 88 -27.28 -17.93 -5.37
CA GLN A 88 -25.84 -17.99 -5.15
C GLN A 88 -25.36 -16.80 -4.29
N LEU A 89 -25.98 -15.62 -4.44
CA LEU A 89 -25.67 -14.45 -3.61
C LEU A 89 -26.14 -14.66 -2.17
N GLU A 90 -27.31 -15.26 -1.99
CA GLU A 90 -27.84 -15.62 -0.67
C GLU A 90 -26.89 -16.56 0.08
N GLN A 91 -26.42 -17.62 -0.59
CA GLN A 91 -25.41 -18.53 -0.04
C GLN A 91 -24.10 -17.82 0.29
N ARG A 92 -23.65 -16.88 -0.57
CA ARG A 92 -22.42 -16.11 -0.32
C ARG A 92 -22.56 -15.19 0.90
N VAL A 93 -23.72 -14.55 1.10
CA VAL A 93 -24.01 -13.74 2.31
C VAL A 93 -23.85 -14.61 3.55
N GLU A 94 -24.48 -15.78 3.56
CA GLU A 94 -24.43 -16.69 4.72
C GLU A 94 -23.01 -17.18 5.01
N HIS A 95 -22.26 -17.55 3.97
CA HIS A 95 -20.87 -17.95 4.11
C HIS A 95 -19.99 -16.84 4.72
N VAL A 96 -20.14 -15.60 4.26
CA VAL A 96 -19.36 -14.46 4.79
C VAL A 96 -19.77 -14.15 6.24
N LYS A 97 -21.05 -14.26 6.59
CA LYS A 97 -21.51 -14.12 7.99
C LYS A 97 -20.89 -15.17 8.89
N GLN A 98 -20.89 -16.43 8.47
CA GLN A 98 -20.26 -17.52 9.22
C GLN A 98 -18.75 -17.29 9.38
N GLN A 99 -18.09 -16.80 8.33
CA GLN A 99 -16.67 -16.42 8.40
C GLN A 99 -16.42 -15.31 9.44
N ILE A 100 -17.28 -14.28 9.50
CA ILE A 100 -17.19 -13.21 10.50
C ILE A 100 -17.39 -13.76 11.92
N GLU A 101 -18.38 -14.61 12.13
CA GLU A 101 -18.63 -15.22 13.45
C GLU A 101 -17.47 -16.14 13.89
N ASN A 102 -16.91 -16.92 12.95
CA ASN A 102 -15.72 -17.71 13.19
C ASN A 102 -14.52 -16.82 13.56
N LEU A 103 -14.33 -15.67 12.90
CA LEU A 103 -13.30 -14.71 13.25
C LEU A 103 -13.55 -14.03 14.60
N LYS A 104 -14.80 -13.85 15.03
CA LYS A 104 -15.07 -13.30 16.38
C LYS A 104 -14.72 -14.30 17.48
N THR A 105 -15.01 -15.58 17.26
CA THR A 105 -14.96 -16.64 18.27
C THR A 105 -13.62 -17.39 18.32
N ASN A 106 -13.05 -17.69 17.16
CA ASN A 106 -11.89 -18.57 17.01
C ASN A 106 -10.59 -17.83 16.66
N PHE A 107 -10.59 -16.50 16.68
CA PHE A 107 -9.36 -15.75 16.49
C PHE A 107 -8.44 -15.97 17.69
N GLN A 108 -7.53 -16.93 17.55
CA GLN A 108 -6.46 -17.19 18.52
C GLN A 108 -5.65 -15.90 18.63
N GLY A 109 -5.75 -15.23 19.79
CA GLY A 109 -5.35 -13.86 20.02
C GLY A 109 -3.87 -13.55 19.73
N GLY A 110 -3.56 -13.37 18.46
CA GLY A 110 -2.25 -13.00 17.95
C GLY A 110 -2.37 -12.46 16.52
N GLU A 111 -1.41 -11.63 16.14
CA GLU A 111 -1.30 -11.17 14.74
C GLU A 111 -1.23 -12.38 13.81
N SER A 112 -2.00 -12.40 12.71
CA SER A 112 -2.11 -13.57 11.82
C SER A 112 -0.77 -14.04 11.23
N ALA A 113 0.25 -13.20 11.25
CA ALA A 113 1.61 -13.52 10.86
C ALA A 113 2.62 -12.61 11.57
N ALA A 114 3.83 -13.11 11.84
CA ALA A 114 4.93 -12.27 12.26
C ALA A 114 5.33 -11.30 11.12
N PHE A 115 5.61 -10.03 11.47
CA PHE A 115 6.08 -9.04 10.50
C PHE A 115 7.32 -9.53 9.75
N LYS A 116 7.18 -9.73 8.43
CA LYS A 116 8.28 -10.13 7.57
C LYS A 116 8.99 -8.90 7.02
N VAL A 117 10.28 -8.77 7.34
CA VAL A 117 11.11 -7.68 6.82
C VAL A 117 11.23 -7.82 5.29
N PRO A 118 11.01 -6.75 4.51
CA PRO A 118 11.15 -6.82 3.05
C PRO A 118 12.58 -7.22 2.66
N SER A 119 12.70 -8.21 1.79
CA SER A 119 13.99 -8.71 1.30
C SER A 119 14.53 -7.90 0.12
N SER A 120 13.75 -7.00 -0.48
CA SER A 120 14.13 -6.17 -1.64
C SER A 120 13.40 -4.83 -1.63
N ASP A 121 14.00 -3.78 -2.20
CA ASP A 121 13.38 -2.46 -2.40
C ASP A 121 12.03 -2.57 -3.12
N LYS A 122 11.94 -3.46 -4.13
CA LYS A 122 10.68 -3.72 -4.84
C LYS A 122 9.61 -4.26 -3.89
N GLN A 123 9.98 -5.20 -3.02
CA GLN A 123 9.08 -5.77 -2.03
C GLN A 123 8.67 -4.72 -0.98
N ALA A 124 9.61 -3.87 -0.53
CA ALA A 124 9.31 -2.79 0.40
C ALA A 124 8.30 -1.79 -0.19
N ILE A 125 8.42 -1.45 -1.47
CA ILE A 125 7.47 -0.57 -2.17
C ILE A 125 6.08 -1.21 -2.26
N VAL A 126 5.99 -2.50 -2.59
CA VAL A 126 4.71 -3.22 -2.66
C VAL A 126 4.04 -3.25 -1.30
N MET A 127 4.77 -3.63 -0.24
CA MET A 127 4.25 -3.63 1.13
C MET A 127 3.82 -2.22 1.58
N LEU A 128 4.59 -1.19 1.25
CA LEU A 128 4.24 0.20 1.57
C LEU A 128 2.93 0.63 0.88
N LYS A 129 2.73 0.26 -0.38
CA LYS A 129 1.48 0.52 -1.11
C LYS A 129 0.30 -0.22 -0.49
N LEU A 130 0.51 -1.46 -0.06
CA LEU A 130 -0.50 -2.26 0.63
C LEU A 130 -0.92 -1.61 1.95
N VAL A 131 0.02 -1.21 2.80
CA VAL A 131 -0.29 -0.50 4.07
C VAL A 131 -1.09 0.77 3.80
N LYS A 132 -0.68 1.58 2.81
CA LYS A 132 -1.43 2.79 2.45
C LYS A 132 -2.86 2.48 2.03
N ARG A 133 -3.05 1.48 1.15
CA ARG A 133 -4.38 1.05 0.70
C ARG A 133 -5.23 0.51 1.85
N LEU A 134 -4.64 -0.19 2.82
CA LEU A 134 -5.33 -0.62 4.03
C LEU A 134 -5.77 0.58 4.89
N ARG A 135 -4.88 1.54 5.13
CA ARG A 135 -5.21 2.77 5.89
C ARG A 135 -6.34 3.56 5.24
N ASP A 136 -6.30 3.71 3.92
CA ASP A 136 -7.37 4.39 3.17
C ASP A 136 -8.68 3.62 3.24
N THR A 137 -8.64 2.29 3.16
CA THR A 137 -9.84 1.44 3.29
C THR A 137 -10.45 1.54 4.69
N VAL A 138 -9.63 1.44 5.74
CA VAL A 138 -10.06 1.56 7.13
C VAL A 138 -10.64 2.95 7.41
N ARG A 139 -10.01 4.02 6.90
CA ARG A 139 -10.55 5.39 6.97
C ARG A 139 -11.90 5.50 6.26
N ASN A 140 -12.03 4.93 5.07
CA ASN A 140 -13.28 4.96 4.32
C ASN A 140 -14.41 4.21 5.03
N GLU A 141 -14.13 3.06 5.66
CA GLU A 141 -15.14 2.33 6.43
C GLU A 141 -15.49 3.03 7.75
N HIS A 142 -14.54 3.71 8.39
CA HIS A 142 -14.82 4.59 9.54
C HIS A 142 -15.68 5.80 9.16
N ASN A 143 -15.39 6.47 8.03
CA ASN A 143 -16.19 7.60 7.52
C ASN A 143 -17.64 7.20 7.20
N LYS A 144 -17.89 5.92 6.91
CA LYS A 144 -19.25 5.37 6.72
C LYS A 144 -19.94 4.97 8.04
N GLY A 145 -19.28 5.14 9.18
CA GLY A 145 -19.80 4.77 10.51
C GLY A 145 -19.78 3.28 10.82
N ARG A 146 -19.07 2.46 10.02
CA ARG A 146 -19.07 0.98 10.12
C ARG A 146 -17.88 0.43 10.90
N PHE A 147 -16.98 1.31 11.33
CA PHE A 147 -15.81 0.97 12.10
C PHE A 147 -15.75 1.89 13.31
N ASP A 148 -15.70 1.27 14.49
CA ASP A 148 -15.69 1.98 15.76
C ASP A 148 -14.50 2.95 15.87
N THR A 149 -14.69 4.09 16.52
CA THR A 149 -13.68 5.14 16.61
C THR A 149 -12.45 4.70 17.39
N GLU A 150 -12.64 3.95 18.48
CA GLU A 150 -11.53 3.45 19.29
C GLU A 150 -10.73 2.40 18.51
N ALA A 151 -11.43 1.46 17.88
CA ALA A 151 -10.83 0.48 16.98
C ALA A 151 -10.11 1.15 15.79
N TYR A 152 -10.67 2.23 15.25
CA TYR A 152 -10.05 3.03 14.18
C TYR A 152 -8.73 3.65 14.60
N VAL A 153 -8.70 4.32 15.75
CA VAL A 153 -7.50 4.99 16.25
C VAL A 153 -6.40 3.96 16.52
N ALA A 154 -6.74 2.86 17.19
CA ALA A 154 -5.80 1.78 17.48
C ALA A 154 -5.24 1.13 16.19
N GLU A 155 -6.10 0.77 15.25
CA GLU A 155 -5.67 0.11 14.01
C GLU A 155 -4.89 1.05 13.09
N ASN A 156 -5.29 2.33 12.98
CA ASN A 156 -4.54 3.31 12.20
C ASN A 156 -3.15 3.57 12.81
N ALA A 157 -3.02 3.63 14.14
CA ALA A 157 -1.72 3.74 14.80
C ALA A 157 -0.85 2.50 14.55
N ARG A 158 -1.44 1.30 14.58
CA ARG A 158 -0.77 0.03 14.27
C ARG A 158 -0.24 0.00 12.84
N LEU A 159 -1.09 0.31 11.85
CA LEU A 159 -0.72 0.38 10.44
C LEU A 159 0.35 1.45 10.18
N GLU A 160 0.30 2.58 10.90
CA GLU A 160 1.34 3.60 10.83
C GLU A 160 2.68 3.12 11.39
N GLY A 161 2.67 2.39 12.52
CA GLY A 161 3.88 1.75 13.06
C GLY A 161 4.50 0.78 12.07
N ILE A 162 3.68 -0.06 11.41
CA ILE A 162 4.14 -0.98 10.35
C ILE A 162 4.76 -0.20 9.18
N GLN A 163 4.14 0.91 8.76
CA GLN A 163 4.65 1.77 7.70
C GLN A 163 6.04 2.33 8.05
N VAL A 164 6.22 2.84 9.27
CA VAL A 164 7.52 3.35 9.75
C VAL A 164 8.55 2.22 9.76
N ARG A 165 8.20 1.05 10.31
CA ARG A 165 9.07 -0.12 10.36
C ARG A 165 9.56 -0.55 8.97
N ILE A 166 8.66 -0.67 7.99
CA ILE A 166 9.02 -0.98 6.59
C ILE A 166 10.00 0.07 6.04
N ASN A 167 9.72 1.35 6.27
CA ASN A 167 10.55 2.43 5.75
C ASN A 167 11.96 2.40 6.36
N ILE A 168 12.08 2.20 7.68
CA ILE A 168 13.37 2.13 8.36
C ILE A 168 14.19 0.91 7.93
N GLU A 169 13.59 -0.27 7.88
CA GLU A 169 14.31 -1.47 7.42
C GLU A 169 14.80 -1.31 5.96
N ASN A 170 13.99 -0.66 5.12
CA ASN A 170 14.39 -0.33 3.75
C ASN A 170 15.55 0.69 3.71
N VAL A 171 15.53 1.73 4.55
CA VAL A 171 16.63 2.69 4.67
C VAL A 171 17.91 2.00 5.12
N VAL A 172 17.84 1.15 6.15
CA VAL A 172 19.00 0.39 6.66
C VAL A 172 19.58 -0.48 5.55
N LYS A 173 18.74 -1.21 4.83
CA LYS A 173 19.19 -2.06 3.73
C LYS A 173 19.84 -1.24 2.61
N ARG A 174 19.16 -0.19 2.12
CA ARG A 174 19.70 0.66 1.04
C ARG A 174 21.00 1.37 1.45
N SER A 175 21.13 1.73 2.71
CA SER A 175 22.37 2.32 3.25
C SER A 175 23.51 1.31 3.23
N LYS A 176 23.27 0.06 3.66
CA LYS A 176 24.26 -1.02 3.55
C LYS A 176 24.66 -1.31 2.11
N ASP A 177 23.69 -1.39 1.20
CA ASP A 177 23.96 -1.62 -0.23
C ASP A 177 24.78 -0.47 -0.83
N ALA A 178 24.53 0.78 -0.44
CA ALA A 178 25.31 1.94 -0.88
C ALA A 178 26.75 1.93 -0.35
N ILE A 179 26.97 1.49 0.89
CA ILE A 179 28.32 1.31 1.47
C ILE A 179 29.09 0.25 0.68
N VAL A 180 28.46 -0.89 0.40
CA VAL A 180 29.08 -1.98 -0.39
C VAL A 180 29.45 -1.51 -1.81
N ARG A 181 28.66 -0.61 -2.39
CA ARG A 181 28.94 0.00 -3.71
C ARG A 181 29.96 1.13 -3.67
N GLY A 182 30.57 1.42 -2.52
CA GLY A 182 31.56 2.50 -2.39
C GLY A 182 30.96 3.90 -2.44
N GLN A 183 29.67 4.07 -2.14
CA GLN A 183 28.96 5.35 -2.15
C GLN A 183 28.56 5.78 -0.72
N PRO A 184 29.52 6.13 0.16
CA PRO A 184 29.22 6.48 1.54
C PRO A 184 28.38 7.76 1.68
N GLY A 185 28.55 8.73 0.78
CA GLY A 185 27.73 9.96 0.77
C GLY A 185 26.24 9.68 0.60
N THR A 186 25.87 8.76 -0.29
CA THR A 186 24.48 8.32 -0.49
C THR A 186 23.94 7.62 0.77
N ALA A 187 24.76 6.78 1.41
CA ALA A 187 24.36 6.09 2.65
C ALA A 187 24.08 7.10 3.78
N ILE A 188 24.92 8.12 3.96
CA ILE A 188 24.74 9.20 4.95
C ILE A 188 23.41 9.93 4.71
N GLN A 189 23.12 10.31 3.45
CA GLN A 189 21.86 10.98 3.11
C GLN A 189 20.63 10.13 3.42
N LEU A 190 20.69 8.82 3.12
CA LEU A 190 19.60 7.88 3.42
C LEU A 190 19.39 7.73 4.93
N LEU A 191 20.46 7.58 5.70
CA LEU A 191 20.39 7.47 7.17
C LEU A 191 19.84 8.75 7.80
N ARG A 192 20.29 9.92 7.35
CA ARG A 192 19.76 11.21 7.82
C ARG A 192 18.26 11.33 7.57
N LYS A 193 17.79 10.92 6.38
CA LYS A 193 16.36 10.88 6.07
C LYS A 193 15.60 9.91 6.98
N GLY A 194 16.19 8.76 7.32
CA GLY A 194 15.61 7.81 8.28
C GLY A 194 15.49 8.42 9.68
N LEU A 195 16.52 9.12 10.16
CA LEU A 195 16.54 9.80 11.46
C LEU A 195 15.49 10.92 11.54
N ASP A 196 15.30 11.69 10.46
CA ASP A 196 14.25 12.72 10.38
C ASP A 196 12.84 12.12 10.50
N VAL A 197 12.58 10.97 9.87
CA VAL A 197 11.29 10.28 9.98
C VAL A 197 11.02 9.80 11.41
N LEU A 198 12.08 9.39 12.13
CA LEU A 198 11.99 8.99 13.54
C LEU A 198 11.99 10.18 14.50
N ALA A 199 12.34 11.39 14.06
CA ALA A 199 12.36 12.58 14.90
C ALA A 199 10.99 12.88 15.54
N THR A 200 9.93 12.61 14.80
CA THR A 200 8.54 12.93 15.19
C THR A 200 7.84 11.78 15.91
N LYS A 201 8.52 10.67 16.21
CA LYS A 201 7.93 9.42 16.75
C LYS A 201 8.58 9.01 18.07
N ASN A 202 7.75 8.74 19.09
CA ASN A 202 8.18 8.43 20.47
C ASN A 202 7.81 6.99 20.91
N ASP A 203 7.75 6.03 20.00
CA ASP A 203 7.51 4.62 20.31
C ASP A 203 8.81 3.87 20.63
N ALA A 204 8.69 2.78 21.40
CA ALA A 204 9.83 1.96 21.83
C ALA A 204 10.66 1.43 20.64
N TYR A 205 9.99 1.06 19.53
CA TYR A 205 10.69 0.64 18.32
C TYR A 205 11.45 1.82 17.68
N SER A 206 10.84 3.00 17.56
CA SER A 206 11.53 4.20 17.05
C SER A 206 12.76 4.58 17.85
N ALA A 207 12.76 4.42 19.18
CA ALA A 207 13.93 4.69 20.01
C ALA A 207 15.11 3.77 19.66
N THR A 208 14.88 2.46 19.65
CA THR A 208 15.91 1.46 19.27
C THR A 208 16.36 1.62 17.82
N ALA A 209 15.41 1.90 16.91
CA ALA A 209 15.71 2.13 15.50
C ALA A 209 16.58 3.39 15.31
N ARG A 210 16.28 4.46 16.07
CA ARG A 210 17.05 5.71 16.03
C ARG A 210 18.46 5.50 16.51
N GLU A 211 18.64 4.81 17.62
CA GLU A 211 19.97 4.44 18.14
C GLU A 211 20.76 3.66 17.09
N LYS A 212 20.17 2.63 16.51
CA LYS A 212 20.80 1.82 15.46
C LYS A 212 21.20 2.65 14.22
N LEU A 213 20.33 3.54 13.75
CA LEU A 213 20.60 4.43 12.62
C LEU A 213 21.69 5.45 12.96
N GLN A 214 21.69 5.97 14.18
CA GLN A 214 22.70 6.92 14.66
C GLN A 214 24.07 6.26 14.72
N THR A 215 24.17 5.05 15.29
CA THR A 215 25.42 4.28 15.31
C THR A 215 25.95 4.04 13.91
N MET A 216 25.09 3.61 12.97
CA MET A 216 25.50 3.45 11.57
C MET A 216 25.95 4.77 10.93
N TYR A 217 25.28 5.88 11.23
CA TYR A 217 25.63 7.19 10.70
C TYR A 217 27.01 7.62 11.19
N ASP A 218 27.25 7.52 12.49
CA ASP A 218 28.51 7.91 13.13
C ASP A 218 29.69 7.05 12.65
N GLU A 219 29.46 5.75 12.43
CA GLU A 219 30.47 4.84 11.86
C GLU A 219 30.88 5.24 10.43
N ILE A 220 29.91 5.57 9.57
CA ILE A 220 30.20 5.95 8.18
C ILE A 220 30.86 7.33 8.13
N GLU A 221 30.41 8.26 8.96
CA GLU A 221 30.98 9.60 9.05
C GLU A 221 32.44 9.54 9.53
N LYS A 222 32.73 8.74 10.58
CA LYS A 222 34.12 8.49 11.02
C LYS A 222 34.98 7.86 9.93
N ARG A 223 34.46 6.87 9.19
CA ARG A 223 35.20 6.27 8.07
C ARG A 223 35.49 7.30 6.98
N ARG A 224 34.53 8.16 6.65
CA ARG A 224 34.69 9.23 5.66
C ARG A 224 35.74 10.25 6.09
N GLN A 225 35.72 10.68 7.35
CA GLN A 225 36.70 11.62 7.90
C GLN A 225 38.10 11.02 7.90
N ASN A 226 38.25 9.76 8.32
CA ASN A 226 39.53 9.07 8.30
C ASN A 226 40.08 8.91 6.87
N GLN A 227 39.24 8.49 5.91
CA GLN A 227 39.64 8.37 4.51
C GLN A 227 40.08 9.73 3.93
N SER A 228 39.31 10.79 4.18
CA SER A 228 39.65 12.14 3.73
C SER A 228 40.96 12.64 4.36
N ALA A 229 41.20 12.36 5.64
CA ALA A 229 42.44 12.72 6.32
C ALA A 229 43.65 11.95 5.75
N THR A 230 43.48 10.66 5.44
CA THR A 230 44.52 9.84 4.80
C THR A 230 44.80 10.31 3.37
N GLU A 231 43.77 10.66 2.59
CA GLU A 231 43.94 11.22 1.24
C GLU A 231 44.67 12.56 1.26
N LEU A 232 44.34 13.47 2.19
CA LEU A 232 45.06 14.73 2.36
C LEU A 232 46.52 14.52 2.75
N GLN A 233 46.81 13.57 3.65
CA GLN A 233 48.18 13.23 4.02
C GLN A 233 48.96 12.67 2.83
N GLN A 234 48.36 11.77 2.04
CA GLN A 234 49.00 11.23 0.84
C GLN A 234 49.28 12.30 -0.23
N ILE A 235 48.40 13.29 -0.38
CA ILE A 235 48.64 14.42 -1.28
C ILE A 235 49.79 15.28 -0.75
N ALA A 236 49.77 15.62 0.53
CA ALA A 236 50.83 16.43 1.16
C ALA A 236 52.20 15.72 1.19
N ASP A 237 52.21 14.39 1.28
CA ASP A 237 53.43 13.58 1.22
C ASP A 237 53.94 13.47 -0.22
N LYS A 238 53.05 13.32 -1.22
CA LYS A 238 53.41 13.38 -2.65
C LYS A 238 53.94 14.75 -3.06
N GLU A 239 53.31 15.84 -2.63
CA GLU A 239 53.82 17.20 -2.88
C GLU A 239 55.19 17.39 -2.24
N ARG A 240 55.44 16.82 -1.05
CA ARG A 240 56.77 16.84 -0.42
C ARG A 240 57.80 16.00 -1.18
N GLU A 241 57.43 14.83 -1.71
CA GLU A 241 58.32 14.02 -2.56
C GLU A 241 58.63 14.74 -3.88
N GLU A 242 57.65 15.35 -4.54
CA GLU A 242 57.85 16.12 -5.77
C GLU A 242 58.72 17.37 -5.54
N ASP A 243 58.51 18.11 -4.44
CA ASP A 243 59.36 19.25 -4.09
C ASP A 243 60.80 18.82 -3.74
N MET A 244 60.97 17.68 -3.09
CA MET A 244 62.30 17.10 -2.82
C MET A 244 62.99 16.65 -4.11
N ASP A 245 62.26 16.03 -5.04
CA ASP A 245 62.81 15.67 -6.36
C ASP A 245 63.13 16.91 -7.21
N VAL A 246 62.43 18.03 -7.06
CA VAL A 246 62.78 19.30 -7.73
C VAL A 246 64.00 19.98 -7.07
N LEU A 247 64.15 19.88 -5.74
CA LEU A 247 65.28 20.46 -5.00
C LEU A 247 66.58 19.64 -5.14
N PHE A 248 66.49 18.33 -5.38
CA PHE A 248 67.63 17.41 -5.45
C PHE A 248 67.83 16.69 -6.80
N GLY A 249 66.85 16.78 -7.71
CA GLY A 249 66.87 16.19 -9.04
C GLY A 249 67.66 17.02 -10.05
N GLU A 250 68.90 16.60 -10.27
CA GLU A 250 69.76 16.91 -11.42
C GLU A 250 70.24 18.38 -11.59
N LYS A 251 71.40 18.65 -10.98
CA LYS A 251 72.47 19.34 -11.75
C LYS A 251 72.82 18.49 -12.97
N LYS A 252 72.16 18.74 -14.12
CA LYS A 252 72.66 18.29 -15.42
C LYS A 252 74.08 18.81 -15.60
N LYS A 253 75.05 17.89 -15.55
CA LYS A 253 76.45 18.16 -15.93
C LYS A 253 76.45 18.53 -17.41
N TRP A 254 76.95 19.72 -17.70
CA TRP A 254 77.41 20.15 -19.03
C TRP A 254 78.64 19.36 -19.46
#